data_AF-A0A537TGP2-F1
#
_entry.id   AF-A0A537TGP2-F1
#
_cell.length_a   1.000
_cell.length_b   1.000
_cell.length_c   1.000
_cell.angle_alpha   90.00
_cell.angle_beta   90.00
_cell.angle_gamma   90.00
#
_symmetry.space_group_name_H-M   'P 1'
#
loop_
_entity.id
_entity.type
_entity.pdbx_description
1 polymer ?
#
loop_
_entity_poly.entity_id
_entity_poly.type
_entity_poly.pdbx_seq_one_letter_code
_entity_poly.pdbx_strand_id
1 'polypeptide(L)'
;MATHAETQASAEVAAINFEGAVPALEDYQATHGTYAGASLPPVYGVTVVRADATSYCLQGGVGSAIEHVLGPGGSAAPGPC
;
A
#
# COMPACT_ATOMS: atom_id res chain seq x y z
N MET A 1 -22.08 9.05 8.37
CA MET A 1 -21.39 7.94 9.06
C MET A 1 -21.22 6.85 8.03
N ALA A 2 -19.98 6.42 7.75
CA ALA A 2 -19.75 5.32 6.82
C ALA A 2 -20.34 4.04 7.43
N THR A 3 -21.25 3.42 6.72
CA THR A 3 -21.90 2.15 7.02
C THR A 3 -20.89 1.02 6.81
N HIS A 4 -21.06 -0.12 7.47
CA HIS A 4 -20.10 -1.24 7.41
C HIS A 4 -19.76 -1.71 5.98
N ALA A 5 -20.70 -1.55 5.04
CA ALA A 5 -20.50 -1.83 3.60
C ALA A 5 -19.53 -0.85 2.92
N GLU A 6 -19.50 0.42 3.33
CA GLU A 6 -18.57 1.43 2.78
C GLU A 6 -17.14 1.16 3.26
N THR A 7 -16.99 0.68 4.50
CA THR A 7 -15.69 0.25 5.04
C THR A 7 -15.16 -0.99 4.31
N GLN A 8 -16.02 -1.98 4.05
CA GLN A 8 -15.64 -3.16 3.26
C GLN A 8 -15.24 -2.75 1.83
N ALA A 9 -16.06 -1.96 1.14
CA ALA A 9 -15.76 -1.51 -0.22
C ALA A 9 -14.44 -0.73 -0.32
N SER A 10 -14.12 0.07 0.71
CA SER A 10 -12.86 0.83 0.76
C SER A 10 -11.64 -0.07 0.96
N ALA A 11 -11.78 -1.14 1.74
CA ALA A 11 -10.75 -2.16 1.93
C ALA A 11 -10.54 -2.98 0.65
N GLU A 12 -11.63 -3.41 0.00
CA GLU A 12 -11.57 -4.12 -1.28
C GLU A 12 -10.84 -3.30 -2.37
N VAL A 13 -11.10 -1.99 -2.43
CA VAL A 13 -10.39 -1.08 -3.35
C VAL A 13 -8.92 -0.92 -2.96
N ALA A 14 -8.59 -0.83 -1.67
CA ALA A 14 -7.21 -0.77 -1.20
C ALA A 14 -6.44 -2.04 -1.59
N ALA A 15 -7.05 -3.22 -1.46
CA ALA A 15 -6.47 -4.48 -1.89
C ALA A 15 -6.10 -4.48 -3.38
N ILE A 16 -7.03 -4.07 -4.26
CA ILE A 16 -6.77 -3.94 -5.70
C ILE A 16 -5.64 -2.94 -6.00
N ASN A 17 -5.63 -1.81 -5.28
CA ASN A 17 -4.57 -0.81 -5.43
C ASN A 17 -3.19 -1.36 -5.04
N PHE A 18 -3.12 -2.19 -3.98
CA PHE A 18 -1.88 -2.86 -3.58
C PHE A 18 -1.37 -3.83 -4.64
N GLU A 19 -2.25 -4.55 -5.36
CA GLU A 19 -1.85 -5.46 -6.45
C GLU A 19 -1.10 -4.73 -7.58
N GLY A 20 -1.41 -3.45 -7.83
CA GLY A 20 -0.66 -2.62 -8.79
C GLY A 20 0.58 -1.96 -8.17
N ALA A 21 0.52 -1.56 -6.91
CA ALA A 21 1.56 -0.82 -6.23
C ALA A 21 2.79 -1.66 -5.82
N VAL A 22 2.56 -2.90 -5.37
CA VAL A 22 3.62 -3.85 -4.99
C VAL A 22 4.61 -4.10 -6.13
N PRO A 23 4.18 -4.52 -7.35
CA PRO A 23 5.13 -4.77 -8.43
C PRO A 23 5.88 -3.52 -8.88
N ALA A 24 5.30 -2.32 -8.75
CA ALA A 24 5.99 -1.07 -9.03
C ALA A 24 7.12 -0.78 -8.03
N LEU A 25 6.93 -1.11 -6.74
CA LEU A 25 8.00 -1.04 -5.75
C LEU A 25 9.07 -2.11 -5.97
N GLU A 26 8.68 -3.32 -6.39
CA GLU A 26 9.65 -4.38 -6.71
C GLU A 26 10.52 -4.01 -7.91
N ASP A 27 9.97 -3.37 -8.95
CA ASP A 27 10.73 -2.82 -10.07
C ASP A 27 11.70 -1.71 -9.63
N TYR A 28 11.25 -0.80 -8.74
CA TYR A 28 12.12 0.21 -8.16
C TYR A 28 13.28 -0.42 -7.37
N GLN A 29 13.03 -1.47 -6.58
CA GLN A 29 14.09 -2.17 -5.87
C GLN A 29 15.05 -2.89 -6.83
N ALA A 30 14.54 -3.53 -7.88
CA ALA A 30 15.37 -4.19 -8.89
C ALA A 30 16.30 -3.20 -9.63
N THR A 31 15.88 -1.95 -9.79
CA THR A 31 16.65 -0.90 -10.49
C THR A 31 17.58 -0.11 -9.57
N HIS A 32 17.17 0.19 -8.33
CA HIS A 32 17.90 1.01 -7.37
C HIS A 32 18.63 0.23 -6.28
N GLY A 33 18.30 -1.05 -6.07
CA GLY A 33 18.82 -1.89 -5.00
C GLY A 33 18.30 -1.54 -3.59
N THR A 34 17.26 -0.71 -3.50
CA THR A 34 16.67 -0.23 -2.24
C THR A 34 15.22 0.21 -2.47
N TYR A 35 14.35 0.14 -1.47
CA TYR A 35 13.06 0.84 -1.51
C TYR A 35 13.17 2.27 -0.96
N ALA A 36 14.27 2.64 -0.30
CA ALA A 36 14.45 3.96 0.27
C ALA A 36 14.34 5.06 -0.81
N GLY A 37 13.45 6.01 -0.57
CA GLY A 37 13.14 7.09 -1.53
C GLY A 37 12.16 6.70 -2.64
N ALA A 38 11.67 5.46 -2.67
CA ALA A 38 10.62 5.06 -3.59
C ALA A 38 9.34 5.85 -3.31
N SER A 39 8.74 6.37 -4.37
CA SER A 39 7.46 7.07 -4.33
C SER A 39 6.58 6.53 -5.44
N LEU A 40 5.31 6.27 -5.11
CA LEU A 40 4.32 5.83 -6.08
C LEU A 40 3.46 7.02 -6.51
N PRO A 41 3.18 7.18 -7.81
CA PRO A 41 2.28 8.21 -8.28
C PRO A 41 0.87 8.01 -7.69
N PRO A 42 0.11 9.11 -7.48
CA PRO A 42 -1.18 9.07 -6.80
C PRO A 42 -2.25 8.24 -7.53
N VAL A 43 -2.01 7.91 -8.82
CA VAL A 43 -2.85 7.00 -9.61
C VAL A 43 -2.99 5.61 -8.98
N TYR A 44 -2.01 5.17 -8.19
CA TYR A 44 -2.09 3.90 -7.48
C TYR A 44 -3.07 3.92 -6.31
N GLY A 45 -3.57 5.08 -5.86
CA GLY A 45 -4.54 5.15 -4.75
C GLY A 45 -4.00 4.65 -3.41
N VAL A 46 -2.67 4.53 -3.27
CA VAL A 46 -1.96 4.16 -2.04
C VAL A 46 -0.83 5.14 -1.79
N THR A 47 -0.40 5.20 -0.53
CA THR A 47 0.72 6.03 -0.08
C THR A 47 1.83 5.14 0.45
N VAL A 48 3.07 5.45 0.08
CA VAL A 48 4.25 4.86 0.70
C VAL A 48 4.50 5.60 2.02
N VAL A 49 4.13 4.98 3.15
CA VAL A 49 4.32 5.58 4.50
C VAL A 49 5.75 5.37 4.98
N ARG A 50 6.32 4.22 4.64
CA ARG A 50 7.70 3.86 4.98
C ARG A 50 8.33 3.13 3.81
N ALA A 51 9.58 3.42 3.51
CA ALA A 51 10.38 2.62 2.60
C ALA A 51 11.84 2.65 3.04
N ASP A 52 12.37 1.47 3.31
CA ASP A 52 13.71 1.22 3.80
C ASP A 52 14.51 0.41 2.77
N ALA A 53 15.74 -0.01 3.10
CA ALA A 53 16.57 -0.77 2.16
C ALA A 53 15.94 -2.10 1.71
N THR A 54 15.19 -2.76 2.61
CA THR A 54 14.70 -4.14 2.40
C THR A 54 13.20 -4.29 2.61
N SER A 55 12.50 -3.26 3.07
CA SER A 55 11.08 -3.32 3.41
C SER A 55 10.39 -1.99 3.13
N TYR A 56 9.07 -2.01 3.08
CA TYR A 56 8.24 -0.84 2.90
C TYR A 56 6.91 -1.02 3.64
N CYS A 57 6.17 0.06 3.85
CA CYS A 57 4.80 0.03 4.28
C CYS A 57 3.96 0.88 3.33
N LEU A 58 3.08 0.21 2.59
CA LEU A 58 2.06 0.84 1.77
C LEU A 58 0.79 1.00 2.61
N GLN A 59 0.13 2.14 2.50
CA GLN A 59 -1.15 2.38 3.13
C GLN A 59 -2.19 2.80 2.09
N GLY A 60 -3.37 2.21 2.17
CA GLY A 60 -4.51 2.46 1.29
C GLY A 60 -5.80 2.56 2.08
N GLY A 61 -6.88 2.91 1.38
CA GLY A 61 -8.21 3.05 1.98
C GLY A 61 -8.48 4.44 2.56
N VAL A 62 -9.68 4.63 3.10
CA VAL A 62 -10.17 5.93 3.59
C VAL A 62 -10.87 5.81 4.94
N GLY A 63 -10.70 6.83 5.79
CA GLY A 63 -11.38 6.89 7.08
C GLY A 63 -10.98 5.75 8.01
N SER A 64 -11.96 4.98 8.49
CA SER A 64 -11.75 3.81 9.35
C SER A 64 -11.40 2.53 8.57
N ALA A 65 -11.44 2.58 7.24
CA ALA A 65 -11.14 1.46 6.35
C ALA A 65 -9.70 1.53 5.82
N ILE A 66 -8.77 1.93 6.67
CA ILE A 66 -7.36 2.00 6.32
C ILE A 66 -6.81 0.56 6.35
N GLU A 67 -6.06 0.21 5.32
CA GLU A 67 -5.30 -1.03 5.26
C GLU A 67 -3.85 -0.72 4.90
N HIS A 68 -2.98 -1.67 5.23
CA HIS A 68 -1.57 -1.57 4.92
C HIS A 68 -0.98 -2.90 4.41
N VAL A 69 0.12 -2.80 3.68
CA VAL A 69 0.94 -3.94 3.25
C VAL A 69 2.38 -3.71 3.68
N LEU A 70 2.97 -4.71 4.35
CA LEU A 70 4.36 -4.69 4.81
C LEU A 70 5.29 -5.47 3.88
N GLY A 71 6.14 -4.74 3.15
CA GLY A 71 7.28 -5.27 2.42
C GLY A 71 6.93 -6.25 1.29
N PRO A 72 7.96 -6.76 0.59
CA PRO A 72 7.77 -7.73 -0.48
C PRO A 72 7.20 -9.04 0.09
N GLY A 73 6.09 -9.50 -0.49
CA GLY A 73 5.38 -10.71 -0.06
C GLY A 73 4.48 -10.54 1.18
N GLY A 74 4.31 -9.32 1.70
CA GLY A 74 3.31 -9.04 2.73
C GLY A 74 1.88 -9.10 2.20
N SER A 75 0.94 -9.44 3.08
CA SER A 75 -0.49 -9.38 2.77
C SER A 75 -1.11 -8.07 3.26
N ALA A 76 -2.21 -7.65 2.64
CA ALA A 76 -3.01 -6.54 3.14
C ALA A 76 -3.57 -6.87 4.54
N ALA A 77 -3.41 -5.94 5.46
CA ALA A 77 -3.90 -6.04 6.82
C ALA A 77 -4.62 -4.74 7.23
N PRO A 78 -5.69 -4.84 8.03
CA PRO A 78 -6.40 -3.66 8.51
C PRO A 78 -5.56 -2.85 9.49
N GLY A 79 -5.71 -1.53 9.40
CA GLY A 79 -4.99 -0.56 10.22
C GLY A 79 -3.91 0.19 9.44
N PRO A 80 -3.39 1.30 10.02
CA PRO A 80 -2.34 2.09 9.41
C PRO A 80 -0.96 1.41 9.52
N CYS A 81 -0.04 1.90 8.70
CA CYS A 81 1.39 1.82 8.93
C CYS A 81 1.79 2.66 10.16
#